data_AF-A0A538BXM8-F1
#
_entry.id   AF-A0A538BXM8-F1
#
_cell.length_a   1.000
_cell.length_b   1.000
_cell.length_c   1.000
_cell.angle_alpha   90.00
_cell.angle_beta   90.00
_cell.angle_gamma   90.00
#
_symmetry.space_group_name_H-M   'P 1'
#
loop_
_entity.id
_entity.type
_entity.pdbx_description
1 polymer ?
#
loop_
_entity_poly.entity_id
_entity_poly.type
_entity_poly.pdbx_seq_one_letter_code
_entity_poly.pdbx_strand_id
1 'polypeptide(L)' 'MLLVVEANDLSPDQRYMDLALEQARRCLSWGDVPIGAVVVRDDEVLGAAGNERERLTDPTGHAEILALQEAARRIGSWRL' A
#
# COMPACT_ATOMS: atom_id res chain seq x y z
N MET A 1 -14.06 -23.77 -17.90
CA MET A 1 -14.27 -22.36 -18.29
C MET A 1 -13.70 -21.52 -17.16
N LEU A 2 -12.41 -21.16 -17.22
CA LEU A 2 -11.84 -20.20 -16.28
C LEU A 2 -12.39 -18.82 -16.67
N LEU A 3 -13.19 -18.21 -15.80
CA LEU A 3 -13.50 -16.79 -15.89
C LEU A 3 -12.20 -16.05 -15.59
N VAL A 4 -11.54 -15.58 -16.65
CA VAL A 4 -10.49 -14.57 -16.52
C VAL A 4 -11.24 -13.28 -16.20
N VAL A 5 -11.25 -12.90 -14.92
CA VAL A 5 -11.81 -11.61 -14.50
C VAL A 5 -10.85 -10.55 -15.05
N GLU A 6 -11.31 -9.80 -16.05
CA GLU A 6 -10.55 -8.65 -16.58
C GLU A 6 -10.41 -7.60 -15.46
N ALA A 7 -9.32 -6.84 -15.43
CA ALA A 7 -9.08 -5.80 -14.40
C ALA A 7 -10.21 -4.76 -14.31
N ASN A 8 -11.10 -4.72 -15.31
CA ASN A 8 -12.25 -3.85 -15.41
C ASN A 8 -13.49 -4.33 -14.61
N ASP A 9 -13.50 -5.56 -14.09
CA ASP A 9 -14.63 -6.15 -13.36
C ASP A 9 -14.47 -6.10 -11.82
N LEU A 10 -13.32 -5.62 -11.33
CA LEU A 10 -13.04 -5.53 -9.90
C LEU A 10 -13.70 -4.28 -9.30
N SER A 11 -14.27 -4.42 -8.10
CA SER A 11 -14.68 -3.25 -7.32
C SER A 11 -13.46 -2.37 -7.02
N PRO A 12 -13.66 -1.05 -6.81
CA PRO A 12 -12.57 -0.16 -6.40
C PRO A 12 -11.79 -0.71 -5.19
N ASP A 13 -12.49 -1.16 -4.15
CA ASP A 13 -11.87 -1.75 -2.95
C ASP A 13 -10.98 -2.95 -3.28
N GLN A 14 -11.42 -3.83 -4.19
CA GLN A 14 -10.66 -5.01 -4.60
C GLN A 14 -9.38 -4.59 -5.33
N ARG A 15 -9.46 -3.59 -6.21
CA ARG A 15 -8.28 -3.03 -6.92
C ARG A 15 -7.26 -2.43 -5.95
N TYR A 16 -7.72 -1.66 -4.97
CA TYR A 16 -6.84 -1.05 -3.96
C TYR A 16 -6.27 -2.10 -3.00
N MET A 17 -7.04 -3.14 -2.67
CA MET A 17 -6.56 -4.26 -1.86
C MET A 17 -5.49 -5.06 -2.60
N ASP A 18 -5.65 -5.31 -3.90
CA ASP A 18 -4.63 -6.00 -4.70
C ASP A 18 -3.31 -5.23 -4.72
N LEU A 19 -3.37 -3.89 -4.80
CA LEU A 19 -2.20 -3.03 -4.67
C LEU A 19 -1.56 -3.10 -3.28
N ALA A 20 -2.36 -3.11 -2.20
CA ALA A 20 -1.86 -3.29 -0.84
C ALA A 20 -1.15 -4.65 -0.68
N LEU A 21 -1.73 -5.72 -1.23
CA LEU A 21 -1.13 -7.05 -1.23
C LEU A 21 0.15 -7.09 -2.08
N GLU A 22 0.26 -6.30 -3.14
CA GLU A 22 1.51 -6.16 -3.89
C GLU A 22 2.62 -5.56 -3.04
N GLN A 23 2.32 -4.50 -2.28
CA GLN A 23 3.29 -3.91 -1.34
C GLN A 23 3.70 -4.91 -0.25
N ALA A 24 2.74 -5.64 0.31
CA ALA A 24 3.00 -6.69 1.31
C ALA A 24 3.94 -7.78 0.78
N ARG A 25 3.79 -8.20 -0.48
CA ARG A 25 4.66 -9.21 -1.11
C ARG A 25 6.11 -8.73 -1.22
N ARG A 26 6.34 -7.44 -1.46
CA ARG A 26 7.69 -6.87 -1.57
C ARG A 26 8.47 -6.99 -0.27
N CYS A 27 7.80 -6.87 0.88
CA CYS A 27 8.40 -6.99 2.22
C CYS A 27 9.22 -8.26 2.44
N LEU A 28 8.80 -9.35 1.82
CA LEU A 28 9.48 -10.64 1.90
C LEU A 28 10.93 -10.57 1.40
N SER A 29 11.24 -9.68 0.45
CA SER A 29 12.58 -9.54 -0.13
C SER A 29 13.63 -8.98 0.84
N TRP A 30 13.19 -8.31 1.92
CA TRP A 30 14.07 -7.84 3.00
C TRP A 30 13.72 -8.48 4.35
N GLY A 31 12.92 -9.56 4.35
CA GLY A 31 12.63 -10.37 5.53
C GLY A 31 11.69 -9.73 6.55
N ASP A 32 10.93 -8.71 6.17
CA ASP A 32 9.96 -8.08 7.06
C ASP A 32 8.61 -8.83 7.04
N VAL A 33 7.75 -8.55 8.02
CA VAL A 33 6.39 -9.06 8.08
C VAL A 33 5.59 -8.49 6.89
N PRO A 34 4.95 -9.34 6.06
CA PRO A 34 4.33 -8.92 4.81
C PRO A 34 2.98 -8.23 5.06
N ILE A 35 3.04 -6.94 5.34
CA ILE A 35 1.88 -6.05 5.45
C ILE A 35 2.07 -4.91 4.45
N GLY A 36 0.99 -4.55 3.78
CA GLY A 36 0.94 -3.41 2.86
C GLY A 36 -0.30 -2.58 3.11
N ALA A 37 -0.20 -1.29 2.80
CA ALA A 37 -1.25 -0.30 3.00
C ALA A 37 -1.30 0.67 1.81
N VAL A 38 -2.49 1.19 1.54
CA VAL A 38 -2.75 2.14 0.47
C VAL A 38 -3.66 3.25 1.01
N VAL A 39 -3.35 4.51 0.71
CA VAL A 39 -4.19 5.67 0.98
C VAL A 39 -4.80 6.14 -0.33
N VAL A 40 -6.13 6.19 -0.38
CA VAL A 40 -6.90 6.59 -1.58
C VAL A 40 -7.81 7.77 -1.23
N ARG A 41 -7.92 8.74 -2.13
CA ARG A 41 -8.91 9.82 -2.07
C ARG A 41 -9.37 10.16 -3.48
N ASP A 42 -10.68 10.28 -3.68
CA ASP A 42 -11.27 10.60 -4.99
C ASP A 42 -10.76 9.71 -6.14
N ASP A 43 -10.69 8.40 -5.88
CA ASP A 43 -10.14 7.37 -6.78
C ASP A 43 -8.66 7.53 -7.17
N GLU A 44 -7.93 8.41 -6.49
CA GLU A 44 -6.49 8.59 -6.64
C GLU A 44 -5.74 7.93 -5.48
N VAL A 45 -4.79 7.03 -5.81
CA VAL A 45 -3.83 6.51 -4.83
C VAL A 45 -2.84 7.61 -4.48
N LEU A 46 -2.88 8.06 -3.23
CA LEU A 46 -2.02 9.12 -2.72
C LEU A 46 -0.73 8.59 -2.10
N GLY A 47 -0.76 7.37 -1.56
CA GLY A 47 0.41 6.67 -1.03
C GLY A 47 0.18 5.16 -0.97
N ALA A 48 1.23 4.37 -1.13
CA ALA A 48 1.19 2.91 -1.06
C ALA A 48 2.54 2.37 -0.56
N ALA A 49 2.53 1.67 0.56
CA ALA A 49 3.77 1.18 1.18
C ALA A 49 3.60 -0.22 1.78
N GLY A 50 4.71 -0.93 1.88
CA GLY A 50 4.85 -2.14 2.67
C GLY A 50 5.63 -1.86 3.95
N ASN A 51 5.65 -2.79 4.90
CA ASN A 51 6.54 -2.70 6.06
C ASN A 51 8.01 -2.61 5.65
N GLU A 52 8.74 -1.69 6.29
CA GLU A 52 10.18 -1.48 6.10
C GLU A 52 10.95 -1.40 7.42
N ARG A 53 10.41 -1.95 8.51
CA ARG A 53 11.02 -1.95 9.85
C ARG A 53 12.42 -2.57 9.82
N GLU A 54 12.55 -3.72 9.17
CA GLU A 54 13.84 -4.42 9.07
C GLU A 54 14.83 -3.68 8.16
N ARG A 55 14.33 -3.07 7.06
CA ARG A 55 15.15 -2.36 6.07
C ARG A 55 15.64 -1.00 6.58
N LEU A 56 14.80 -0.29 7.32
CA LEU A 56 15.11 1.02 7.90
C LEU A 56 15.70 0.91 9.30
N THR A 57 15.67 -0.29 9.92
CA THR A 57 16.02 -0.50 11.33
C THR A 57 15.19 0.43 12.25
N ASP A 58 13.91 0.58 11.93
CA ASP A 58 12.99 1.53 12.56
C ASP A 58 11.69 0.83 12.99
N PRO A 59 11.36 0.77 14.29
CA PRO A 59 10.12 0.13 14.75
C PRO A 59 8.85 0.82 14.25
N THR A 60 8.93 2.07 13.74
CA THR A 60 7.81 2.81 13.17
C THR A 60 7.64 2.62 11.65
N GLY A 61 8.52 1.86 11.00
CA GLY A 61 8.50 1.53 9.57
C GLY A 61 7.34 0.61 9.15
N HIS A 62 6.15 0.84 9.70
CA HIS A 62 4.92 0.14 9.40
C HIS A 62 4.31 0.64 8.08
N ALA A 63 3.69 -0.26 7.33
CA ALA A 63 3.05 0.05 6.05
C ALA A 63 2.07 1.23 6.14
N GLU A 64 1.24 1.29 7.19
CA GLU A 64 0.24 2.33 7.39
C GLU A 64 0.90 3.70 7.60
N ILE A 65 1.94 3.76 8.42
CA ILE A 65 2.68 5.00 8.71
C ILE A 65 3.34 5.51 7.43
N LEU A 66 4.03 4.63 6.71
CA LEU A 66 4.73 4.98 5.49
C LEU A 66 3.76 5.43 4.37
N ALA A 67 2.62 4.77 4.21
CA ALA A 67 1.60 5.16 3.24
C ALA A 67 0.96 6.53 3.58
N LEU A 68 0.71 6.81 4.86
CA LEU A 68 0.22 8.12 5.32
C LEU A 68 1.27 9.23 5.10
N GLN A 69 2.53 8.95 5.37
CA GLN A 69 3.64 9.88 5.12
C GLN A 69 3.79 10.20 3.63
N GLU A 70 3.71 9.18 2.76
CA GLU A 70 3.74 9.37 1.31
C GLU A 70 2.56 10.24 0.83
N ALA A 71 1.34 9.92 1.28
CA ALA A 71 0.15 10.69 0.96
C ALA A 71 0.25 12.15 1.44
N ALA A 72 0.73 12.36 2.67
CA ALA A 72 0.91 13.69 3.25
C ALA A 72 1.94 14.52 2.46
N ARG A 73 3.04 13.89 2.04
CA ARG A 73 4.06 14.52 1.19
C ARG A 73 3.49 14.90 -0.18
N ARG A 74 2.67 14.04 -0.78
CA ARG A 74 2.03 14.31 -2.08
C ARG A 74 1.03 15.46 -2.01
N ILE A 75 0.26 15.54 -0.93
CA ILE A 75 -0.73 16.60 -0.70
C ILE A 75 -0.09 17.91 -0.22
N GLY A 76 1.07 17.83 0.45
CA GLY A 76 1.68 18.97 1.13
C GLY A 76 0.98 19.34 2.46
N SER A 77 0.28 18.40 3.08
CA SER A 77 -0.44 18.59 4.35
C SER A 77 -0.44 17.30 5.16
N TRP A 78 -0.35 17.42 6.48
CA TRP A 78 -0.52 16.28 7.41
C TRP A 78 -1.98 15.82 7.52
N ARG A 79 -2.93 16.70 7.18
CA ARG A 79 -4.36 16.39 7.18
C ARG A 79 -4.71 15.81 5.81
N LEU A 80 -4.98 14.50 5.82
CA LEU A 80 -5.38 13.72 4.66
C LEU A 80 -6.88 13.79 4.41
#